data_AF-A0A960RED9-F1
#
_entry.id   AF-A0A960RED9-F1
#
_cell.length_a   1.000
_cell.length_b   1.000
_cell.length_c   1.000
_cell.angle_alpha   90.00
_cell.angle_beta   90.00
_cell.angle_gamma   90.00
#
_symmetry.space_group_name_H-M   'P 1'
#
loop_
_entity.id
_entity.type
_entity.pdbx_description
1 polymer ?
#
loop_
_entity_poly.entity_id
_entity_poly.type
_entity_poly.pdbx_seq_one_letter_code
_entity_poly.pdbx_strand_id
1 'polypeptide(L)'
;MKRQDYLWFVALLALLLLWPNLYSKFYPGANSPAPVEEATAVTNEPLPEVIKPSVAPPEVVADETEALPEVIASDEPATPEQRVTLSNDEVTLTFTSHGAALVQAALKQYREYVDLNSGDVTFDFSSRPALAYLGKPGLPAGASYDVEAGASDREVVFTRAMGDLALRRTITLGEDYLLTVVDEFRNLTTQSRDLPESEIFVGDMEEEKAHPTVYAIPTLGVDSLPAAGGVMHWTKKVPSYFKQVQEERELTVMPHSVVWRASDQPLDWIAAKNKYFAQILMPKVTGGDGLVIYADREISAAELTGGSSRGKATVTNVTAAIVLEGQSLEPGESVVREFEYYIGPKDYGRLSQLGYKRDAVMGFDENAYLDFITVPTAKLLLRTLNFIHDHVVASYGFAIMLLTFMIKV
;
A
#
# COMPACT_ATOMS: atom_id res chain seq x y z
N MET A 1 -5.29 -3.89 -48.15
CA MET A 1 -5.30 -5.31 -47.74
C MET A 1 -5.64 -6.17 -48.94
N LYS A 2 -4.81 -7.17 -49.23
CA LYS A 2 -5.12 -8.20 -50.24
C LYS A 2 -6.23 -9.11 -49.67
N ARG A 3 -7.02 -9.75 -50.54
CA ARG A 3 -8.11 -10.67 -50.09
C ARG A 3 -7.62 -11.82 -49.21
N GLN A 4 -6.35 -12.20 -49.32
CA GLN A 4 -5.70 -13.22 -48.46
C GLN A 4 -5.45 -12.70 -47.04
N ASP A 5 -5.22 -11.40 -46.85
CA ASP A 5 -5.00 -10.79 -45.54
C ASP A 5 -6.30 -10.77 -44.71
N TYR A 6 -7.46 -10.70 -45.38
CA TYR A 6 -8.77 -10.78 -44.72
C TYR A 6 -9.04 -12.14 -44.10
N LEU A 7 -8.58 -13.23 -44.74
CA LEU A 7 -8.75 -14.58 -44.19
C LEU A 7 -7.95 -14.76 -42.90
N TRP A 8 -6.71 -14.26 -42.88
CA TRP A 8 -5.87 -14.28 -41.68
C TRP A 8 -6.39 -13.32 -40.61
N PHE A 9 -6.84 -12.13 -40.98
CA PHE A 9 -7.46 -11.18 -40.04
C PHE A 9 -8.72 -11.76 -39.41
N VAL A 10 -9.60 -12.38 -40.19
CA VAL A 10 -10.83 -13.01 -39.68
C VAL A 10 -10.51 -14.26 -38.87
N ALA A 11 -9.51 -15.05 -39.25
CA ALA A 11 -9.06 -16.20 -38.47
C ALA A 11 -8.44 -15.80 -37.13
N LEU A 12 -7.63 -14.72 -37.10
CA LEU A 12 -7.08 -14.16 -35.87
C LEU A 12 -8.15 -13.52 -35.00
N LEU A 13 -9.13 -12.83 -35.59
CA LEU A 13 -10.27 -12.26 -34.87
C LEU A 13 -11.18 -13.36 -34.30
N ALA A 14 -11.42 -14.43 -35.06
CA ALA A 14 -12.18 -15.59 -34.59
C ALA A 14 -11.42 -16.36 -33.50
N LEU A 15 -10.10 -16.52 -33.64
CA LEU A 15 -9.24 -17.09 -32.59
C LEU A 15 -9.32 -16.22 -31.33
N LEU A 16 -9.18 -14.90 -31.45
CA LEU A 16 -9.29 -13.93 -30.35
C LEU A 16 -10.66 -14.03 -29.63
N LEU A 17 -11.75 -14.16 -30.38
CA LEU A 17 -13.11 -14.26 -29.84
C LEU A 17 -13.43 -15.63 -29.23
N LEU A 18 -12.82 -16.71 -29.75
CA LEU A 18 -13.04 -18.09 -29.27
C LEU A 18 -12.04 -18.50 -28.18
N TRP A 19 -10.93 -17.77 -28.03
CA TRP A 19 -9.87 -18.07 -27.07
C TRP A 19 -10.34 -18.10 -25.62
N PRO A 20 -11.27 -17.24 -25.13
CA PRO A 20 -11.77 -17.32 -23.75
C PRO A 20 -12.39 -18.68 -23.41
N ASN A 21 -13.13 -19.27 -24.36
CA ASN A 21 -13.77 -20.57 -24.22
C ASN A 21 -12.78 -21.74 -24.38
N LEU A 22 -11.71 -21.55 -25.15
CA LEU A 22 -10.64 -22.53 -25.28
C LEU A 22 -9.74 -22.54 -24.02
N TYR A 23 -9.41 -21.35 -23.52
CA TYR A 23 -8.55 -21.12 -22.37
C TYR A 23 -9.15 -21.68 -21.07
N SER A 24 -10.46 -21.49 -20.82
CA SER A 24 -11.14 -22.09 -19.66
C SER A 24 -11.11 -23.63 -19.67
N LYS A 25 -10.96 -24.23 -20.85
CA LYS A 25 -10.89 -25.68 -21.05
C LYS A 25 -9.48 -26.25 -20.86
N PHE A 26 -8.43 -25.46 -21.12
CA PHE A 26 -7.03 -25.85 -20.90
C PHE A 26 -6.47 -25.42 -19.53
N TYR A 27 -7.06 -24.40 -18.92
CA TYR A 27 -6.67 -23.86 -17.60
C TYR A 27 -7.93 -23.64 -16.73
N PRO A 28 -8.58 -24.71 -16.25
CA PRO A 28 -9.76 -24.59 -15.39
C PRO A 28 -9.37 -23.91 -14.07
N GLY A 29 -10.00 -22.76 -13.76
CA GLY A 29 -9.83 -22.01 -12.51
C GLY A 29 -9.48 -20.51 -12.65
N ALA A 30 -9.17 -20.03 -13.86
CA ALA A 30 -8.76 -18.63 -14.07
C ALA A 30 -9.91 -17.65 -14.39
N ASN A 31 -11.13 -18.12 -14.63
CA ASN A 31 -12.28 -17.27 -14.92
C ASN A 31 -13.55 -17.83 -14.27
N SER A 32 -13.92 -17.29 -13.11
CA SER A 32 -15.32 -17.23 -12.70
C SER A 32 -15.57 -15.85 -12.07
N PRO A 33 -15.98 -14.84 -12.85
CA PRO A 33 -16.80 -13.79 -12.28
C PRO A 33 -18.10 -14.45 -11.81
N ALA A 34 -18.37 -14.44 -10.51
CA ALA A 34 -19.68 -14.78 -9.99
C ALA A 34 -20.69 -13.78 -10.58
N PRO A 35 -21.83 -14.23 -11.14
CA PRO A 35 -22.89 -13.32 -11.57
C PRO A 35 -23.40 -12.54 -10.35
N VAL A 36 -23.38 -11.22 -10.41
CA VAL A 36 -24.12 -10.38 -9.46
C VAL A 36 -25.58 -10.50 -9.84
N GLU A 37 -26.35 -11.27 -9.08
CA GLU A 37 -27.81 -11.19 -9.12
C GLU A 37 -28.24 -9.84 -8.56
N GLU A 38 -28.86 -9.04 -9.43
CA GLU A 38 -29.47 -7.77 -9.14
C GLU A 38 -30.74 -8.02 -8.30
N ALA A 39 -30.60 -7.98 -6.98
CA ALA A 39 -31.73 -8.06 -6.06
C ALA A 39 -32.49 -6.73 -6.09
N THR A 40 -33.62 -6.73 -6.80
CA THR A 40 -34.66 -5.71 -6.71
C THR A 40 -35.34 -5.79 -5.34
N ALA A 41 -35.38 -4.68 -4.59
CA ALA A 41 -36.21 -4.52 -3.40
C ALA A 41 -37.02 -3.22 -3.52
N VAL A 42 -38.27 -3.33 -3.97
CA VAL A 42 -39.52 -3.27 -3.19
C VAL A 42 -39.78 -1.90 -2.53
N THR A 43 -40.82 -1.26 -3.08
CA THR A 43 -41.66 -0.17 -2.60
C THR A 43 -41.91 -0.17 -1.09
N ASN A 44 -41.90 1.01 -0.46
CA ASN A 44 -42.80 1.30 0.66
C ASN A 44 -43.09 2.82 0.76
N GLU A 45 -44.38 3.12 0.76
CA GLU A 45 -45.01 4.41 1.10
C GLU A 45 -45.36 4.41 2.62
N PRO A 46 -45.88 5.51 3.21
CA PRO A 46 -45.19 6.32 4.21
C PRO A 46 -45.67 6.10 5.66
N LEU A 47 -44.87 6.55 6.64
CA LEU A 47 -45.30 6.69 8.05
C LEU A 47 -45.86 8.11 8.34
N PRO A 48 -46.80 8.25 9.30
CA PRO A 48 -47.56 9.48 9.53
C PRO A 48 -46.83 10.51 10.41
N GLU A 49 -47.32 11.74 10.26
CA GLU A 49 -46.89 13.02 10.82
C GLU A 49 -47.29 13.23 12.31
N VAL A 50 -46.90 14.40 12.85
CA VAL A 50 -47.45 15.14 14.02
C VAL A 50 -46.63 14.89 15.33
N ILE A 51 -46.01 15.85 16.07
CA ILE A 51 -46.28 17.27 16.39
C ILE A 51 -44.96 18.01 16.78
N LYS A 52 -44.82 19.29 16.38
CA LYS A 52 -43.88 20.29 16.97
C LYS A 52 -44.54 21.11 18.10
N PRO A 53 -43.76 21.60 19.07
CA PRO A 53 -43.87 23.01 19.50
C PRO A 53 -42.47 23.69 19.45
N SER A 54 -42.22 24.73 18.64
CA SER A 54 -42.56 26.17 18.78
C SER A 54 -41.81 26.97 19.87
N VAL A 55 -40.53 27.25 19.59
CA VAL A 55 -39.77 28.54 19.63
C VAL A 55 -39.75 29.44 20.89
N ALA A 56 -38.52 29.73 21.34
CA ALA A 56 -37.98 31.09 21.61
C ALA A 56 -36.44 31.13 21.36
N PRO A 57 -35.88 32.09 20.58
CA PRO A 57 -34.42 32.30 20.38
C PRO A 57 -33.92 33.62 21.02
N PRO A 58 -32.62 33.99 21.00
CA PRO A 58 -31.39 33.20 20.83
C PRO A 58 -30.34 33.47 21.95
N GLU A 59 -29.31 32.62 22.07
CA GLU A 59 -28.00 33.05 22.54
C GLU A 59 -26.94 32.45 21.62
N VAL A 60 -26.09 33.33 21.09
CA VAL A 60 -25.09 33.03 20.06
C VAL A 60 -23.94 32.28 20.72
N VAL A 61 -23.75 31.01 20.37
CA VAL A 61 -22.48 30.31 20.56
C VAL A 61 -22.13 29.68 19.21
N ALA A 62 -20.91 29.97 18.79
CA ALA A 62 -20.36 29.76 17.47
C ALA A 62 -20.31 28.27 17.07
N ASP A 63 -20.48 28.05 15.75
CA ASP A 63 -19.96 26.94 14.95
C ASP A 63 -19.25 25.81 15.72
N GLU A 64 -19.96 24.71 15.96
CA GLU A 64 -19.33 23.39 16.07
C GLU A 64 -18.98 22.95 14.65
N THR A 65 -17.77 23.31 14.23
CA THR A 65 -17.06 22.58 13.19
C THR A 65 -16.77 21.19 13.77
N GLU A 66 -17.43 20.15 13.25
CA GLU A 66 -17.03 18.77 13.48
C GLU A 66 -15.66 18.57 12.81
N ALA A 67 -14.62 18.93 13.56
CA ALA A 67 -13.25 18.76 13.16
C ALA A 67 -12.95 17.26 13.04
N LEU A 68 -12.34 16.91 11.91
CA LEU A 68 -11.49 15.73 11.75
C LEU A 68 -10.76 15.42 13.08
N PRO A 69 -10.58 14.14 13.48
CA PRO A 69 -9.86 13.82 14.70
C PRO A 69 -8.53 14.57 14.69
N GLU A 70 -8.48 15.55 15.59
CA GLU A 70 -7.38 16.46 15.82
C GLU A 70 -6.17 15.61 16.21
N VAL A 71 -5.05 15.90 15.55
CA VAL A 71 -3.68 15.76 16.05
C VAL A 71 -3.49 14.72 17.16
N ILE A 72 -2.88 13.60 16.77
CA ILE A 72 -2.02 12.72 17.57
C ILE A 72 -1.93 13.21 19.02
N ALA A 73 -2.69 12.59 19.93
CA ALA A 73 -2.44 12.74 21.35
C ALA A 73 -1.06 12.13 21.61
N SER A 74 -0.03 12.96 21.47
CA SER A 74 1.35 12.63 21.77
C SER A 74 1.42 12.51 23.28
N ASP A 75 1.47 11.30 23.81
CA ASP A 75 2.20 11.08 25.06
C ASP A 75 3.60 11.64 24.80
N GLU A 76 3.93 12.73 25.50
CA GLU A 76 5.24 13.39 25.44
C GLU A 76 6.33 12.31 25.58
N PRO A 77 7.28 12.19 24.64
CA PRO A 77 8.28 11.14 24.70
C PRO A 77 9.14 11.34 25.94
N ALA A 78 8.96 10.46 26.94
CA ALA A 78 9.63 10.54 28.23
C ALA A 78 11.17 10.39 28.13
N THR A 79 11.68 9.96 26.96
CA THR A 79 13.11 9.76 26.69
C THR A 79 13.54 10.37 25.35
N PRO A 80 14.79 10.87 25.25
CA PRO A 80 15.35 11.36 24.00
C PRO A 80 15.26 10.33 22.87
N GLU A 81 14.99 10.80 21.66
CA GLU A 81 14.97 9.97 20.44
C GLU A 81 16.33 9.30 20.24
N GLN A 82 16.33 7.99 20.00
CA GLN A 82 17.50 7.22 19.58
C GLN A 82 17.26 6.70 18.16
N ARG A 83 18.30 6.75 17.32
CA ARG A 83 18.25 6.20 15.96
C ARG A 83 19.17 5.00 15.85
N VAL A 84 18.66 3.93 15.25
CA VAL A 84 19.40 2.70 14.98
C VAL A 84 19.39 2.46 13.48
N THR A 85 20.56 2.18 12.92
CA THR A 85 20.71 1.86 11.51
C THR A 85 20.96 0.38 11.33
N LEU A 86 20.13 -0.27 10.52
CA LEU A 86 20.37 -1.61 10.00
C LEU A 86 20.86 -1.52 8.55
N SER A 87 21.79 -2.37 8.14
CA SER A 87 22.39 -2.28 6.80
C SER A 87 22.81 -3.65 6.25
N ASN A 88 22.69 -3.82 4.93
CA ASN A 88 23.27 -4.91 4.16
C ASN A 88 23.82 -4.36 2.80
N ASP A 89 24.11 -5.20 1.82
CA ASP A 89 24.66 -4.74 0.53
C ASP A 89 23.64 -3.97 -0.34
N GLU A 90 22.34 -4.10 -0.04
CA GLU A 90 21.25 -3.61 -0.87
C GLU A 90 20.60 -2.34 -0.27
N VAL A 91 20.49 -2.25 1.06
CA VAL A 91 19.76 -1.19 1.77
C VAL A 91 20.45 -0.70 3.04
N THR A 92 20.16 0.55 3.40
CA THR A 92 20.39 1.13 4.73
C THR A 92 19.05 1.60 5.28
N LEU A 93 18.68 1.14 6.48
CA LEU A 93 17.38 1.39 7.10
C LEU A 93 17.60 2.05 8.46
N THR A 94 16.97 3.19 8.69
CA THR A 94 17.08 3.93 9.96
C THR A 94 15.77 3.84 10.72
N PHE A 95 15.83 3.22 11.89
CA PHE A 95 14.73 3.10 12.85
C PHE A 95 14.88 4.14 13.95
N THR A 96 13.76 4.50 14.55
CA THR A 96 13.68 5.41 15.70
C THR A 96 13.10 4.71 16.92
N SER A 97 13.58 5.10 18.10
CA SER A 97 13.00 4.67 19.38
C SER A 97 11.61 5.25 19.61
N HIS A 98 11.19 6.28 18.87
CA HIS A 98 9.85 6.84 18.94
C HIS A 98 8.90 6.09 18.01
N GLY A 99 8.04 5.24 18.57
CA GLY A 99 7.13 4.38 17.82
C GLY A 99 7.74 3.06 17.34
N ALA A 100 9.02 2.77 17.64
CA ALA A 100 9.73 1.58 17.19
C ALA A 100 9.56 1.33 15.68
N ALA A 101 9.75 2.40 14.91
CA ALA A 101 9.31 2.50 13.52
C ALA A 101 10.48 2.86 12.58
N LEU A 102 10.29 2.57 11.30
CA LEU A 102 11.23 2.91 10.23
C LEU A 102 10.98 4.35 9.78
N VAL A 103 11.99 5.21 9.89
CA VAL A 103 11.91 6.63 9.50
C VAL A 103 12.64 6.94 8.21
N GLN A 104 13.57 6.08 7.76
CA GLN A 104 14.27 6.28 6.50
C GLN A 104 14.72 4.95 5.90
N ALA A 105 14.63 4.82 4.58
CA ALA A 105 15.22 3.71 3.83
C ALA A 105 15.99 4.22 2.60
N ALA A 106 17.27 3.89 2.49
CA ALA A 106 18.10 4.19 1.33
C ALA A 106 18.44 2.90 0.56
N LEU A 107 18.19 2.89 -0.75
CA LEU A 107 18.43 1.75 -1.64
C LEU A 107 19.75 1.90 -2.39
N LYS A 108 20.80 1.20 -1.96
CA LYS A 108 22.20 1.41 -2.35
C LYS A 108 22.50 1.11 -3.83
N GLN A 109 21.66 0.30 -4.46
CA GLN A 109 21.81 -0.07 -5.87
C GLN A 109 21.14 0.92 -6.83
N TYR A 110 20.46 1.95 -6.31
CA TYR A 110 19.66 2.88 -7.10
C TYR A 110 20.02 4.32 -6.76
N ARG A 111 20.46 5.07 -7.76
CA ARG A 111 20.72 6.51 -7.63
C ARG A 111 19.43 7.32 -7.80
N GLU A 112 19.31 8.40 -7.05
CA GLU A 112 18.16 9.32 -7.13
C GLU A 112 18.03 9.95 -8.52
N TYR A 113 19.16 10.27 -9.16
CA TYR A 113 19.21 10.82 -10.51
C TYR A 113 20.17 10.02 -11.40
N VAL A 114 20.14 10.30 -12.70
CA VAL A 114 21.06 9.68 -13.68
C VAL A 114 22.52 10.12 -13.45
N ASP A 115 22.73 11.28 -12.83
CA ASP A 115 24.06 11.80 -12.47
C ASP A 115 24.82 10.79 -11.61
N LEU A 116 26.08 10.54 -11.93
CA LEU A 116 26.92 9.59 -11.21
C LEU A 116 27.18 10.00 -9.75
N ASN A 117 27.06 11.29 -9.43
CA ASN A 117 27.30 11.86 -8.12
C ASN A 117 26.03 12.08 -7.31
N SER A 118 24.85 11.74 -7.83
CA SER A 118 23.64 11.79 -7.02
C SER A 118 23.69 10.73 -5.92
N GLY A 119 23.06 11.02 -4.78
CA GLY A 119 22.88 10.05 -3.71
C GLY A 119 21.99 8.87 -4.12
N ASP A 120 21.80 7.97 -3.18
CA ASP A 120 20.91 6.82 -3.32
C ASP A 120 19.44 7.25 -3.25
N VAL A 121 18.57 6.50 -3.91
CA VAL A 121 17.12 6.62 -3.73
C VAL A 121 16.81 6.44 -2.25
N THR A 122 16.25 7.48 -1.65
CA THR A 122 15.94 7.53 -0.22
C THR A 122 14.46 7.81 -0.02
N PHE A 123 13.81 6.95 0.76
CA PHE A 123 12.46 7.15 1.27
C PHE A 123 12.55 7.76 2.67
N ASP A 124 11.85 8.87 2.87
CA ASP A 124 11.71 9.55 4.16
C ASP A 124 10.30 9.27 4.69
N PHE A 125 10.23 8.68 5.87
CA PHE A 125 8.99 8.36 6.57
C PHE A 125 8.83 9.19 7.85
N SER A 126 9.58 10.29 8.01
CA SER A 126 9.56 11.08 9.25
C SER A 126 8.17 11.67 9.55
N SER A 127 7.36 11.97 8.53
CA SER A 127 5.97 12.44 8.67
C SER A 127 5.03 11.36 9.19
N ARG A 128 5.16 10.14 8.64
CA ARG A 128 4.36 8.97 8.98
C ARG A 128 5.26 7.73 8.96
N PRO A 129 5.89 7.39 10.10
CA PRO A 129 6.87 6.31 10.16
C PRO A 129 6.29 4.96 9.69
N ALA A 130 7.03 4.27 8.84
CA ALA A 130 6.67 2.94 8.36
C ALA A 130 6.76 1.93 9.51
N LEU A 131 5.90 0.91 9.49
CA LEU A 131 5.75 -0.11 10.53
C LEU A 131 5.25 0.41 11.89
N ALA A 132 4.91 1.69 12.02
CA ALA A 132 4.31 2.22 13.24
C ALA A 132 2.91 1.65 13.47
N TYR A 133 2.53 1.48 14.74
CA TYR A 133 1.15 1.20 15.13
C TYR A 133 0.36 2.51 15.31
N LEU A 134 -0.90 2.52 14.86
CA LEU A 134 -1.92 3.49 15.26
C LEU A 134 -3.13 2.77 15.84
N GLY A 135 -3.80 3.37 16.83
CA GLY A 135 -5.10 2.89 17.33
C GLY A 135 -5.19 2.82 18.85
N LYS A 136 -6.12 3.62 19.41
CA LYS A 136 -6.64 3.64 20.79
C LYS A 136 -5.60 3.73 21.95
N PRO A 137 -6.02 4.06 23.19
CA PRO A 137 -5.09 4.37 24.28
C PRO A 137 -4.17 3.17 24.60
N GLY A 138 -2.85 3.41 24.61
CA GLY A 138 -1.84 2.40 24.95
C GLY A 138 -0.79 2.15 23.85
N LEU A 139 -1.11 2.42 22.58
CA LEU A 139 -0.18 2.32 21.44
C LEU A 139 -0.03 3.67 20.70
N PRO A 140 0.40 4.77 21.34
CA PRO A 140 0.53 6.03 20.63
C PRO A 140 1.64 5.96 19.58
N ALA A 141 1.33 6.35 18.33
CA ALA A 141 2.36 6.58 17.32
C ALA A 141 3.31 7.67 17.82
N GLY A 142 4.57 7.30 18.09
CA GLY A 142 5.57 8.18 18.68
C GLY A 142 5.90 7.89 20.15
N ALA A 143 5.29 6.86 20.77
CA ALA A 143 5.67 6.43 22.11
C ALA A 143 7.16 6.06 22.18
N SER A 144 7.88 6.43 23.25
CA SER A 144 9.29 6.03 23.40
C SER A 144 9.45 4.54 23.74
N TYR A 145 10.39 3.87 23.08
CA TYR A 145 10.80 2.49 23.34
C TYR A 145 12.24 2.46 23.86
N ASP A 146 12.53 1.50 24.74
CA ASP A 146 13.89 1.11 25.03
C ASP A 146 14.45 0.35 23.83
N VAL A 147 15.74 0.57 23.55
CA VAL A 147 16.41 0.06 22.36
C VAL A 147 17.55 -0.87 22.80
N GLU A 148 17.49 -2.11 22.32
CA GLU A 148 18.56 -3.09 22.45
C GLU A 148 19.09 -3.38 21.04
N ALA A 149 20.37 -3.05 20.79
CA ALA A 149 21.02 -3.47 19.56
C ALA A 149 21.11 -5.01 19.53
N GLY A 150 20.81 -5.61 18.37
CA GLY A 150 20.91 -7.06 18.19
C GLY A 150 22.37 -7.53 18.15
N ALA A 151 22.55 -8.84 17.97
CA ALA A 151 23.90 -9.44 17.91
C ALA A 151 24.67 -9.04 16.64
N SER A 152 23.99 -8.43 15.66
CA SER A 152 24.53 -7.96 14.39
C SER A 152 24.00 -6.56 14.05
N ASP A 153 24.59 -5.91 13.06
CA ASP A 153 24.10 -4.66 12.44
C ASP A 153 22.85 -4.85 11.57
N ARG A 154 22.21 -6.02 11.66
CA ARG A 154 20.99 -6.39 10.93
C ARG A 154 19.84 -6.74 11.86
N GLU A 155 19.99 -6.52 13.16
CA GLU A 155 18.95 -6.80 14.14
C GLU A 155 18.84 -5.68 15.16
N VAL A 156 17.61 -5.32 15.52
CA VAL A 156 17.31 -4.42 16.63
C VAL A 156 16.07 -4.90 17.37
N VAL A 157 16.07 -4.72 18.68
CA VAL A 157 14.92 -4.99 19.54
C VAL A 157 14.46 -3.70 20.20
N PHE A 158 13.15 -3.46 20.13
CA PHE A 158 12.47 -2.39 20.83
C PHE A 158 11.56 -2.97 21.90
N THR A 159 11.59 -2.43 23.11
CA THR A 159 10.71 -2.86 24.20
C THR A 159 10.01 -1.68 24.85
N ARG A 160 8.75 -1.88 25.22
CA ARG A 160 7.98 -0.89 25.98
C ARG A 160 6.97 -1.56 26.89
N ALA A 161 6.91 -1.11 28.14
CA ALA A 161 5.78 -1.37 29.02
C ALA A 161 4.71 -0.29 28.81
N MET A 162 3.46 -0.70 28.68
CA MET A 162 2.28 0.11 28.36
C MET A 162 1.25 -0.04 29.49
N GLY A 163 1.70 0.19 30.72
CA GLY A 163 0.95 -0.10 31.94
C GLY A 163 0.82 -1.61 32.16
N ASP A 164 -0.33 -2.17 31.79
CA ASP A 164 -0.70 -3.56 32.02
C ASP A 164 -0.24 -4.52 30.91
N LEU A 165 0.17 -3.97 29.76
CA LEU A 165 0.70 -4.70 28.62
C LEU A 165 2.20 -4.40 28.44
N ALA A 166 2.93 -5.28 27.80
CA ALA A 166 4.25 -5.01 27.24
C ALA A 166 4.31 -5.39 25.76
N LEU A 167 5.09 -4.64 24.99
CA LEU A 167 5.45 -4.95 23.62
C LEU A 167 6.96 -5.18 23.55
N ARG A 168 7.36 -6.30 22.96
CA ARG A 168 8.71 -6.56 22.46
C ARG A 168 8.64 -6.71 20.94
N ARG A 169 9.27 -5.79 20.22
CA ARG A 169 9.40 -5.81 18.76
C ARG A 169 10.82 -6.20 18.39
N THR A 170 10.99 -7.26 17.62
CA THR A 170 12.28 -7.67 17.05
C THR A 170 12.24 -7.46 15.54
N ILE A 171 13.21 -6.72 15.02
CA ILE A 171 13.34 -6.44 13.59
C ILE A 171 14.64 -7.05 13.11
N THR A 172 14.55 -7.86 12.05
CA THR A 172 15.71 -8.50 11.43
C THR A 172 15.75 -8.21 9.94
N LEU A 173 16.83 -7.61 9.46
CA LEU A 173 17.10 -7.33 8.06
C LEU A 173 17.70 -8.58 7.37
N GLY A 174 17.05 -9.03 6.30
CA GLY A 174 17.51 -10.10 5.42
C GLY A 174 18.76 -9.73 4.62
N GLU A 175 19.23 -10.64 3.77
CA GLU A 175 20.37 -10.36 2.87
C GLU A 175 19.95 -9.49 1.68
N ASP A 176 18.65 -9.27 1.52
CA ASP A 176 18.01 -8.55 0.44
C ASP A 176 17.19 -7.36 0.97
N TYR A 177 16.12 -7.01 0.26
CA TYR A 177 15.22 -5.91 0.60
C TYR A 177 14.12 -6.31 1.60
N LEU A 178 14.19 -7.52 2.19
CA LEU A 178 13.20 -8.03 3.14
C LEU A 178 13.62 -7.84 4.58
N LEU A 179 12.62 -7.55 5.41
CA LEU A 179 12.73 -7.55 6.85
C LEU A 179 11.68 -8.48 7.44
N THR A 180 12.05 -9.14 8.54
CA THR A 180 11.09 -9.81 9.42
C THR A 180 10.87 -8.93 10.64
N VAL A 181 9.61 -8.69 10.98
CA VAL A 181 9.18 -7.93 12.17
C VAL A 181 8.35 -8.87 13.02
N VAL A 182 8.78 -9.10 14.25
CA VAL A 182 8.10 -9.96 15.22
C VAL A 182 7.71 -9.12 16.42
N ASP A 183 6.41 -8.97 16.63
CA ASP A 183 5.82 -8.24 17.74
C ASP A 183 5.21 -9.22 18.74
N GLU A 184 5.76 -9.26 19.95
CA GLU A 184 5.20 -10.00 21.08
C GLU A 184 4.52 -9.02 22.03
N PHE A 185 3.20 -9.13 22.13
CA PHE A 185 2.40 -8.43 23.13
C PHE A 185 2.14 -9.35 24.30
N ARG A 186 2.38 -8.90 25.52
CA ARG A 186 2.22 -9.70 26.74
C ARG A 186 1.38 -8.99 27.79
N ASN A 187 0.42 -9.71 28.36
CA ASN A 187 -0.29 -9.26 29.56
C ASN A 187 0.59 -9.47 30.80
N LEU A 188 0.93 -8.38 31.48
CA LEU A 188 1.79 -8.39 32.67
C LEU A 188 1.01 -8.57 33.99
N THR A 189 -0.31 -8.65 33.92
CA THR A 189 -1.18 -8.60 35.09
C THR A 189 -1.77 -9.96 35.45
N THR A 190 -2.45 -10.00 36.60
CA THR A 190 -3.23 -11.16 37.06
C THR A 190 -4.70 -11.11 36.61
N GLN A 191 -5.07 -10.12 35.79
CA GLN A 191 -6.42 -9.95 35.24
C GLN A 191 -6.36 -10.05 33.72
N SER A 192 -7.47 -10.41 33.07
CA SER A 192 -7.55 -10.35 31.61
C SER A 192 -7.44 -8.90 31.13
N ARG A 193 -6.75 -8.70 30.00
CA ARG A 193 -6.49 -7.38 29.41
C ARG A 193 -6.73 -7.39 27.91
N ASP A 194 -7.44 -6.39 27.43
CA ASP A 194 -7.70 -6.24 26.01
C ASP A 194 -6.52 -5.58 25.31
N LEU A 195 -6.00 -6.26 24.29
CA LEU A 195 -5.19 -5.66 23.24
C LEU A 195 -6.17 -4.99 22.25
N PRO A 196 -6.16 -3.66 22.10
CA PRO A 196 -7.10 -2.98 21.21
C PRO A 196 -6.84 -3.32 19.74
N GLU A 197 -7.87 -3.10 18.91
CA GLU A 197 -7.69 -3.01 17.46
C GLU A 197 -6.64 -1.95 17.13
N SER A 198 -5.72 -2.29 16.23
CA SER A 198 -4.65 -1.41 15.80
C SER A 198 -4.40 -1.51 14.30
N GLU A 199 -3.72 -0.51 13.77
CA GLU A 199 -3.35 -0.39 12.37
C GLU A 199 -1.83 -0.36 12.25
N ILE A 200 -1.26 -1.10 11.31
CA ILE A 200 0.19 -1.07 11.03
C ILE A 200 0.46 -0.57 9.62
N PHE A 201 1.29 0.48 9.52
CA PHE A 201 1.54 1.21 8.28
C PHE A 201 2.62 0.55 7.44
N VAL A 202 2.42 0.57 6.11
CA VAL A 202 3.48 0.22 5.16
C VAL A 202 4.53 1.34 5.04
N GLY A 203 4.14 2.61 5.23
CA GLY A 203 5.00 3.80 5.04
C GLY A 203 4.52 4.67 3.88
N ASP A 204 4.77 5.97 3.97
CA ASP A 204 4.40 6.92 2.91
C ASP A 204 5.13 6.62 1.60
N MET A 205 4.43 6.76 0.48
CA MET A 205 5.00 6.63 -0.85
C MET A 205 4.69 7.91 -1.61
N GLU A 206 5.72 8.56 -2.13
CA GLU A 206 5.61 9.77 -2.93
C GLU A 206 5.70 9.46 -4.43
N GLU A 207 5.17 10.39 -5.24
CA GLU A 207 5.45 10.38 -6.68
C GLU A 207 6.96 10.53 -6.91
N GLU A 208 7.45 9.81 -7.91
CA GLU A 208 8.88 9.76 -8.21
C GLU A 208 9.36 11.10 -8.80
N LYS A 209 10.38 11.70 -8.19
CA LYS A 209 10.83 13.07 -8.46
C LYS A 209 11.57 13.24 -9.80
N ALA A 210 12.28 12.20 -10.27
CA ALA A 210 13.19 12.34 -11.40
C ALA A 210 12.54 12.12 -12.77
N HIS A 211 11.42 11.39 -12.87
CA HIS A 211 10.70 11.17 -14.13
C HIS A 211 9.21 11.48 -13.98
N PRO A 212 8.75 12.64 -14.47
CA PRO A 212 7.34 12.98 -14.41
C PRO A 212 6.51 11.91 -15.13
N THR A 213 5.29 11.69 -14.64
CA THR A 213 4.36 10.71 -15.20
C THR A 213 4.18 10.95 -16.71
N VAL A 214 4.61 9.97 -17.52
CA VAL A 214 4.49 10.01 -18.99
C VAL A 214 3.13 9.44 -19.39
N TYR A 215 2.43 10.11 -20.31
CA TYR A 215 1.10 9.70 -20.81
C TYR A 215 -0.04 9.68 -19.76
N ALA A 216 0.12 10.36 -18.62
CA ALA A 216 -0.89 10.44 -17.57
C ALA A 216 -1.36 9.08 -17.02
N ILE A 217 -0.50 8.05 -17.09
CA ILE A 217 -0.76 6.75 -16.46
C ILE A 217 -0.35 6.88 -14.99
N PRO A 218 -1.30 6.87 -14.04
CA PRO A 218 -0.95 6.98 -12.63
C PRO A 218 -0.08 5.78 -12.22
N THR A 219 1.08 6.07 -11.65
CA THR A 219 2.03 5.03 -11.18
C THR A 219 2.14 4.98 -9.66
N LEU A 220 1.70 6.05 -8.98
CA LEU A 220 1.58 6.14 -7.54
C LEU A 220 0.26 5.51 -7.10
N GLY A 221 0.31 4.51 -6.22
CA GLY A 221 -0.90 3.83 -5.79
C GLY A 221 -0.70 2.84 -4.65
N VAL A 222 -1.82 2.25 -4.25
CA VAL A 222 -1.90 1.17 -3.28
C VAL A 222 -2.40 -0.08 -3.99
N ASP A 223 -1.84 -1.23 -3.64
CA ASP A 223 -2.34 -2.54 -4.02
C ASP A 223 -2.62 -3.36 -2.76
N SER A 224 -3.55 -4.31 -2.85
CA SER A 224 -3.74 -5.31 -1.79
C SER A 224 -4.09 -6.67 -2.36
N LEU A 225 -3.72 -7.74 -1.65
CA LEU A 225 -4.21 -9.09 -1.92
C LEU A 225 -5.09 -9.52 -0.75
N PRO A 226 -6.41 -9.65 -0.94
CA PRO A 226 -7.27 -10.35 0.00
C PRO A 226 -6.93 -11.84 0.10
N ALA A 227 -7.11 -12.45 1.27
CA ALA A 227 -6.89 -13.87 1.51
C ALA A 227 -7.75 -14.77 0.60
N ALA A 228 -8.90 -14.24 0.15
CA ALA A 228 -9.74 -14.85 -0.86
C ALA A 228 -9.91 -13.90 -2.06
N GLY A 229 -9.43 -14.30 -3.24
CA GLY A 229 -9.65 -13.59 -4.50
C GLY A 229 -8.39 -13.25 -5.28
N GLY A 230 -8.42 -12.10 -5.93
CA GLY A 230 -7.34 -11.57 -6.76
C GLY A 230 -6.77 -10.28 -6.19
N VAL A 231 -5.66 -9.81 -6.79
CA VAL A 231 -5.02 -8.55 -6.39
C VAL A 231 -5.93 -7.38 -6.76
N MET A 232 -6.06 -6.44 -5.82
CA MET A 232 -6.87 -5.25 -5.95
C MET A 232 -5.96 -4.04 -6.15
N HIS A 233 -6.11 -3.37 -7.27
CA HIS A 233 -5.37 -2.16 -7.61
C HIS A 233 -6.19 -0.91 -7.30
N TRP A 234 -5.71 -0.09 -6.37
CA TRP A 234 -6.43 1.09 -5.89
C TRP A 234 -6.02 2.38 -6.60
N THR A 235 -4.92 2.36 -7.36
CA THR A 235 -4.35 3.49 -8.13
C THR A 235 -5.41 4.35 -8.84
N LYS A 236 -6.36 3.73 -9.54
CA LYS A 236 -7.42 4.45 -10.30
C LYS A 236 -8.56 4.96 -9.41
N LYS A 237 -8.77 4.37 -8.23
CA LYS A 237 -9.85 4.68 -7.28
C LYS A 237 -9.47 5.80 -6.30
N VAL A 238 -8.20 5.92 -5.91
CA VAL A 238 -7.75 6.93 -4.94
C VAL A 238 -8.14 8.36 -5.36
N PRO A 239 -7.90 8.81 -6.61
CA PRO A 239 -8.26 10.18 -7.01
C PRO A 239 -9.76 10.50 -6.95
N SER A 240 -10.63 9.50 -7.20
CA SER A 240 -12.09 9.71 -7.10
C SER A 240 -12.58 9.88 -5.67
N TYR A 241 -11.85 9.33 -4.70
CA TYR A 241 -12.25 9.38 -3.29
C TYR A 241 -12.17 10.80 -2.71
N PHE A 242 -11.21 11.62 -3.16
CA PHE A 242 -11.17 13.04 -2.79
C PHE A 242 -12.45 13.79 -3.16
N LYS A 243 -12.99 13.52 -4.35
CA LYS A 243 -14.24 14.12 -4.80
C LYS A 243 -15.44 13.58 -4.03
N GLN A 244 -15.46 12.28 -3.73
CA GLN A 244 -16.49 11.68 -2.88
C GLN A 244 -16.54 12.35 -1.49
N VAL A 245 -15.38 12.47 -0.82
CA VAL A 245 -15.31 13.13 0.51
C VAL A 245 -15.70 14.60 0.43
N GLN A 246 -15.34 15.29 -0.65
CA GLN A 246 -15.79 16.66 -0.90
C GLN A 246 -17.32 16.75 -0.90
N GLU A 247 -17.98 15.86 -1.64
CA GLU A 247 -19.44 15.85 -1.79
C GLU A 247 -20.13 15.44 -0.49
N GLU A 248 -19.65 14.38 0.18
CA GLU A 248 -20.21 13.88 1.44
C GLU A 248 -20.12 14.89 2.59
N ARG A 249 -19.08 15.72 2.61
CA ARG A 249 -18.84 16.74 3.62
C ARG A 249 -19.23 18.15 3.18
N GLU A 250 -19.87 18.28 2.01
CA GLU A 250 -20.31 19.55 1.42
C GLU A 250 -19.18 20.61 1.32
N LEU A 251 -17.94 20.18 1.05
CA LEU A 251 -16.78 21.07 0.99
C LEU A 251 -16.72 21.83 -0.34
N THR A 252 -16.31 23.10 -0.27
CA THR A 252 -16.13 23.98 -1.44
C THR A 252 -14.97 23.56 -2.35
N VAL A 253 -13.98 22.88 -1.77
CA VAL A 253 -12.80 22.32 -2.44
C VAL A 253 -12.58 20.89 -1.94
N MET A 254 -11.93 20.05 -2.75
CA MET A 254 -11.50 18.73 -2.31
C MET A 254 -10.62 18.87 -1.05
N PRO A 255 -10.68 17.94 -0.08
CA PRO A 255 -9.77 17.98 1.06
C PRO A 255 -8.31 17.76 0.59
N HIS A 256 -7.33 18.25 1.35
CA HIS A 256 -5.91 17.99 1.07
C HIS A 256 -5.54 16.51 1.26
N SER A 257 -6.14 15.90 2.27
CA SER A 257 -5.88 14.53 2.68
C SER A 257 -7.19 13.76 2.80
N VAL A 258 -7.16 12.48 2.45
CA VAL A 258 -8.26 11.54 2.69
C VAL A 258 -7.75 10.30 3.39
N VAL A 259 -8.60 9.73 4.22
CA VAL A 259 -8.42 8.43 4.87
C VAL A 259 -9.73 7.67 4.75
N TRP A 260 -9.64 6.37 4.47
CA TRP A 260 -10.82 5.50 4.51
C TRP A 260 -10.46 4.04 4.69
N ARG A 261 -11.41 3.31 5.28
CA ARG A 261 -11.39 1.86 5.34
C ARG A 261 -11.85 1.32 4.00
N ALA A 262 -10.88 0.89 3.19
CA ALA A 262 -11.07 0.43 1.82
C ALA A 262 -11.58 -1.02 1.75
N SER A 263 -11.34 -1.82 2.80
CA SER A 263 -11.81 -3.19 2.90
C SER A 263 -11.86 -3.66 4.34
N ASP A 264 -12.84 -4.51 4.66
CA ASP A 264 -12.97 -5.29 5.91
C ASP A 264 -12.68 -6.78 5.67
N GLN A 265 -12.09 -7.11 4.53
CA GLN A 265 -11.76 -8.50 4.19
C GLN A 265 -10.39 -8.87 4.73
N PRO A 266 -10.18 -10.14 5.12
CA PRO A 266 -8.86 -10.61 5.46
C PRO A 266 -7.87 -10.43 4.31
N LEU A 267 -6.63 -10.04 4.62
CA LEU A 267 -5.58 -9.70 3.66
C LEU A 267 -4.35 -10.60 3.81
N ASP A 268 -3.82 -11.06 2.68
CA ASP A 268 -2.50 -11.67 2.61
C ASP A 268 -1.40 -10.60 2.61
N TRP A 269 -1.58 -9.47 1.90
CA TRP A 269 -0.63 -8.35 1.93
C TRP A 269 -1.24 -7.04 1.44
N ILE A 270 -0.59 -5.93 1.81
CA ILE A 270 -0.82 -4.59 1.26
C ILE A 270 0.48 -4.03 0.70
N ALA A 271 0.37 -3.09 -0.25
CA ALA A 271 1.54 -2.42 -0.80
C ALA A 271 1.26 -0.95 -1.10
N ALA A 272 2.27 -0.10 -0.89
CA ALA A 272 2.34 1.24 -1.45
C ALA A 272 3.44 1.27 -2.51
N LYS A 273 3.15 1.82 -3.70
CA LYS A 273 4.06 1.75 -4.85
C LYS A 273 4.11 3.05 -5.62
N ASN A 274 5.24 3.28 -6.27
CA ASN A 274 5.38 4.27 -7.33
C ASN A 274 5.81 3.58 -8.64
N LYS A 275 6.34 4.36 -9.57
CA LYS A 275 6.79 3.89 -10.88
C LYS A 275 7.81 2.75 -10.80
N TYR A 276 8.80 2.86 -9.90
CA TYR A 276 9.96 1.97 -9.86
C TYR A 276 10.09 1.15 -8.59
N PHE A 277 9.47 1.57 -7.49
CA PHE A 277 9.66 0.98 -6.17
C PHE A 277 8.34 0.62 -5.50
N ALA A 278 8.40 -0.34 -4.59
CA ALA A 278 7.26 -0.79 -3.81
C ALA A 278 7.68 -1.06 -2.37
N GLN A 279 6.77 -0.76 -1.47
CA GLN A 279 6.77 -1.24 -0.09
C GLN A 279 5.64 -2.28 0.02
N ILE A 280 5.91 -3.46 0.56
CA ILE A 280 4.91 -4.54 0.72
C ILE A 280 4.93 -5.02 2.16
N LEU A 281 3.79 -5.02 2.83
CA LEU A 281 3.63 -5.55 4.19
C LEU A 281 2.74 -6.79 4.16
N MET A 282 3.25 -7.91 4.67
CA MET A 282 2.60 -9.22 4.65
C MET A 282 2.58 -9.84 6.06
N PRO A 283 1.42 -10.06 6.69
CA PRO A 283 1.29 -10.87 7.91
C PRO A 283 1.48 -12.37 7.59
N LYS A 284 2.25 -13.12 8.41
CA LYS A 284 2.61 -14.52 8.09
C LYS A 284 1.63 -15.61 8.55
N VAL A 285 0.96 -15.44 9.68
CA VAL A 285 0.23 -16.56 10.33
C VAL A 285 -1.29 -16.30 10.40
N THR A 286 -1.67 -15.04 10.55
CA THR A 286 -3.02 -14.46 10.51
C THR A 286 -2.84 -12.99 10.89
N GLY A 287 -3.62 -12.06 10.35
CA GLY A 287 -3.57 -10.67 10.86
C GLY A 287 -3.47 -9.61 9.80
N GLY A 288 -4.31 -9.69 8.78
CA GLY A 288 -4.80 -8.46 8.20
C GLY A 288 -6.29 -8.57 8.10
N ASP A 289 -7.02 -7.81 8.90
CA ASP A 289 -8.47 -7.89 9.05
C ASP A 289 -9.18 -6.73 8.31
N GLY A 290 -8.38 -5.87 7.68
CA GLY A 290 -8.88 -4.78 6.88
C GLY A 290 -7.75 -3.96 6.26
N LEU A 291 -8.14 -3.11 5.32
CA LEU A 291 -7.28 -2.17 4.62
C LEU A 291 -7.76 -0.76 4.92
N VAL A 292 -6.87 0.07 5.44
CA VAL A 292 -7.06 1.52 5.47
C VAL A 292 -6.10 2.15 4.47
N ILE A 293 -6.59 3.08 3.65
CA ILE A 293 -5.78 3.84 2.70
C ILE A 293 -5.76 5.30 3.15
N TYR A 294 -4.56 5.88 3.09
CA TYR A 294 -4.33 7.30 3.29
C TYR A 294 -3.75 7.88 2.01
N ALA A 295 -4.21 9.05 1.61
CA ALA A 295 -3.67 9.73 0.45
C ALA A 295 -3.72 11.25 0.62
N ASP A 296 -2.68 11.90 0.11
CA ASP A 296 -2.59 13.35 -0.02
C ASP A 296 -2.60 13.74 -1.50
N ARG A 297 -3.11 14.93 -1.78
CA ARG A 297 -3.12 15.49 -3.13
C ARG A 297 -2.41 16.82 -3.19
N GLU A 298 -2.01 17.18 -4.40
CA GLU A 298 -1.58 18.55 -4.68
C GLU A 298 -2.73 19.54 -4.47
N ILE A 299 -2.44 20.66 -3.80
CA ILE A 299 -3.33 21.82 -3.74
C ILE A 299 -2.98 22.73 -4.91
N SER A 300 -3.94 22.97 -5.80
CA SER A 300 -3.67 23.81 -6.97
C SER A 300 -3.51 25.30 -6.59
N ALA A 301 -2.76 26.05 -7.39
CA ALA A 301 -2.60 27.50 -7.21
C ALA A 301 -3.93 28.27 -7.21
N ALA A 302 -4.93 27.76 -7.96
CA ALA A 302 -6.28 28.33 -7.94
C ALA A 302 -6.93 28.19 -6.55
N GLU A 303 -6.78 27.04 -5.89
CA GLU A 303 -7.33 26.80 -4.56
C GLU A 303 -6.63 27.65 -3.50
N LEU A 304 -5.32 27.86 -3.60
CA LEU A 304 -4.57 28.77 -2.73
C LEU A 304 -5.04 30.24 -2.83
N THR A 305 -5.73 30.59 -3.91
CA THR A 305 -6.30 31.92 -4.15
C THR A 305 -7.82 31.97 -3.98
N GLY A 306 -8.41 30.93 -3.38
CA GLY A 306 -9.86 30.85 -3.08
C GLY A 306 -10.73 30.33 -4.23
N GLY A 307 -10.12 29.81 -5.30
CA GLY A 307 -10.82 29.13 -6.39
C GLY A 307 -11.21 27.69 -6.06
N SER A 308 -12.14 27.12 -6.84
CA SER A 308 -12.58 25.73 -6.70
C SER A 308 -11.58 24.72 -7.28
N SER A 309 -11.54 23.51 -6.72
CA SER A 309 -10.82 22.38 -7.30
C SER A 309 -11.41 21.99 -8.65
N ARG A 310 -10.57 21.70 -9.65
CA ARG A 310 -11.00 21.28 -10.99
C ARG A 310 -10.31 19.98 -11.39
N GLY A 311 -11.02 19.15 -12.14
CA GLY A 311 -10.47 17.88 -12.65
C GLY A 311 -10.42 16.77 -11.60
N LYS A 312 -9.53 15.80 -11.81
CA LYS A 312 -9.26 14.74 -10.83
C LYS A 312 -8.16 15.20 -9.88
N ALA A 313 -8.17 14.70 -8.65
CA ALA A 313 -7.08 14.94 -7.71
C ALA A 313 -5.76 14.40 -8.28
N THR A 314 -4.72 15.24 -8.26
CA THR A 314 -3.34 14.82 -8.48
C THR A 314 -2.80 14.30 -7.16
N VAL A 315 -2.70 12.99 -7.02
CA VAL A 315 -2.23 12.34 -5.79
C VAL A 315 -0.71 12.51 -5.69
N THR A 316 -0.24 13.03 -4.57
CA THR A 316 1.19 13.32 -4.32
C THR A 316 1.82 12.32 -3.36
N ASN A 317 1.02 11.76 -2.45
CA ASN A 317 1.44 10.76 -1.48
C ASN A 317 0.33 9.72 -1.27
N VAL A 318 0.72 8.45 -1.10
CA VAL A 318 -0.18 7.37 -0.65
C VAL A 318 0.50 6.50 0.38
N THR A 319 -0.29 5.96 1.30
CA THR A 319 0.11 4.82 2.12
C THR A 319 -1.10 3.93 2.42
N ALA A 320 -0.82 2.78 2.99
CA ALA A 320 -1.81 1.82 3.44
C ALA A 320 -1.45 1.28 4.81
N ALA A 321 -2.47 0.92 5.57
CA ALA A 321 -2.33 0.20 6.82
C ALA A 321 -3.16 -1.08 6.81
N ILE A 322 -2.61 -2.12 7.42
CA ILE A 322 -3.35 -3.32 7.76
C ILE A 322 -4.04 -3.08 9.09
N VAL A 323 -5.35 -3.33 9.15
CA VAL A 323 -6.09 -3.39 10.41
C VAL A 323 -5.83 -4.74 11.06
N LEU A 324 -5.61 -4.74 12.37
CA LEU A 324 -5.40 -5.90 13.21
C LEU A 324 -6.46 -5.87 14.31
N GLU A 325 -7.37 -6.85 14.31
CA GLU A 325 -8.44 -6.92 15.29
C GLU A 325 -7.91 -6.98 16.72
N GLY A 326 -8.70 -6.39 17.63
CA GLY A 326 -8.43 -6.46 19.06
C GLY A 326 -8.71 -7.85 19.60
N GLN A 327 -7.98 -8.24 20.65
CA GLN A 327 -8.17 -9.51 21.33
C GLN A 327 -7.95 -9.39 22.83
N SER A 328 -8.67 -10.21 23.60
CA SER A 328 -8.45 -10.30 25.04
C SER A 328 -7.29 -11.25 25.33
N LEU A 329 -6.39 -10.84 26.23
CA LEU A 329 -5.24 -11.61 26.69
C LEU A 329 -5.46 -12.02 28.14
N GLU A 330 -5.46 -13.32 28.40
CA GLU A 330 -5.51 -13.87 29.76
C GLU A 330 -4.26 -13.50 30.58
N PRO A 331 -4.31 -13.63 31.92
CA PRO A 331 -3.17 -13.33 32.78
C PRO A 331 -1.88 -14.02 32.35
N GLY A 332 -0.84 -13.24 32.03
CA GLY A 332 0.45 -13.75 31.57
C GLY A 332 0.48 -14.24 30.12
N GLU A 333 -0.66 -14.24 29.41
CA GLU A 333 -0.75 -14.63 28.00
C GLU A 333 0.06 -13.67 27.12
N SER A 334 0.60 -14.21 26.04
CA SER A 334 1.29 -13.44 25.01
C SER A 334 0.75 -13.79 23.63
N VAL A 335 0.61 -12.77 22.78
CA VAL A 335 0.29 -12.93 21.37
C VAL A 335 1.45 -12.44 20.53
N VAL A 336 1.76 -13.20 19.48
CA VAL A 336 2.83 -12.88 18.54
C VAL A 336 2.20 -12.51 17.19
N ARG A 337 2.59 -11.35 16.65
CA ARG A 337 2.29 -10.91 15.29
C ARG A 337 3.58 -10.87 14.49
N GLU A 338 3.68 -11.67 13.44
CA GLU A 338 4.85 -11.72 12.56
C GLU A 338 4.51 -11.15 11.18
N PHE A 339 5.33 -10.19 10.75
CA PHE A 339 5.23 -9.54 9.45
C PHE A 339 6.52 -9.72 8.65
N GLU A 340 6.34 -9.86 7.34
CA GLU A 340 7.40 -9.67 6.37
C GLU A 340 7.19 -8.33 5.67
N TYR A 341 8.21 -7.49 5.66
CA TYR A 341 8.19 -6.17 5.04
C TYR A 341 9.24 -6.08 3.94
N TYR A 342 8.81 -5.76 2.73
CA TYR A 342 9.66 -5.52 1.57
C TYR A 342 9.73 -4.02 1.31
N ILE A 343 10.93 -3.48 1.11
CA ILE A 343 11.11 -2.10 0.62
C ILE A 343 12.21 -2.07 -0.44
N GLY A 344 11.84 -1.98 -1.70
CA GLY A 344 12.80 -2.16 -2.78
C GLY A 344 12.24 -1.97 -4.19
N PRO A 345 13.02 -2.35 -5.21
CA PRO A 345 12.65 -2.19 -6.61
C PRO A 345 11.44 -3.07 -6.99
N LYS A 346 10.64 -2.56 -7.91
CA LYS A 346 9.64 -3.34 -8.65
C LYS A 346 10.35 -4.23 -9.68
N ASP A 347 11.06 -5.24 -9.19
CA ASP A 347 11.75 -6.24 -10.01
C ASP A 347 10.95 -7.55 -10.07
N TYR A 348 10.55 -7.95 -11.27
CA TYR A 348 9.74 -9.15 -11.48
C TYR A 348 10.45 -10.43 -11.02
N GLY A 349 11.75 -10.55 -11.30
CA GLY A 349 12.53 -11.75 -10.98
C GLY A 349 12.57 -12.00 -9.47
N ARG A 350 12.77 -10.93 -8.71
CA ARG A 350 12.78 -10.94 -7.24
C ARG A 350 11.38 -11.14 -6.67
N LEU A 351 10.41 -10.30 -7.03
CA LEU A 351 9.06 -10.33 -6.45
C LEU A 351 8.32 -11.64 -6.73
N SER A 352 8.54 -12.28 -7.88
CA SER A 352 7.92 -13.58 -8.20
C SER A 352 8.43 -14.74 -7.36
N GLN A 353 9.65 -14.65 -6.82
CA GLN A 353 10.23 -15.66 -5.93
C GLN A 353 9.70 -15.54 -4.50
N LEU A 354 9.14 -14.38 -4.14
CA LEU A 354 8.61 -14.14 -2.81
C LEU A 354 7.26 -14.85 -2.59
N GLY A 355 6.60 -15.35 -3.63
CA GLY A 355 5.30 -16.00 -3.51
C GLY A 355 4.15 -15.02 -3.24
N TYR A 356 2.96 -15.55 -2.95
CA TYR A 356 1.73 -14.78 -2.67
C TYR A 356 1.38 -13.73 -3.74
N LYS A 357 1.72 -13.99 -5.01
CA LYS A 357 1.47 -13.08 -6.14
C LYS A 357 2.01 -11.65 -5.93
N ARG A 358 3.10 -11.48 -5.17
CA ARG A 358 3.71 -10.17 -4.93
C ARG A 358 4.28 -9.53 -6.20
N ASP A 359 4.52 -10.32 -7.26
CA ASP A 359 4.83 -9.81 -8.59
C ASP A 359 3.68 -9.03 -9.24
N ALA A 360 2.45 -9.13 -8.74
CA ALA A 360 1.32 -8.34 -9.25
C ALA A 360 1.46 -6.84 -8.95
N VAL A 361 2.29 -6.44 -7.97
CA VAL A 361 2.59 -5.02 -7.70
C VAL A 361 3.16 -4.30 -8.93
N MET A 362 3.73 -5.07 -9.88
CA MET A 362 4.18 -4.59 -11.18
C MET A 362 3.06 -3.95 -12.01
N GLY A 363 1.80 -4.33 -11.77
CA GLY A 363 0.62 -3.79 -12.44
C GLY A 363 0.44 -4.27 -13.88
N PHE A 364 1.00 -5.44 -14.24
CA PHE A 364 0.87 -5.98 -15.60
C PHE A 364 -0.58 -6.31 -15.99
N ASP A 365 -1.40 -6.60 -14.99
CA ASP A 365 -2.82 -6.97 -15.04
C ASP A 365 -3.77 -5.80 -14.74
N GLU A 366 -3.27 -4.56 -14.64
CA GLU A 366 -4.11 -3.38 -14.40
C GLU A 366 -4.96 -2.95 -15.62
N ASN A 367 -4.74 -3.59 -16.78
CA ASN A 367 -5.31 -3.20 -18.08
C ASN A 367 -6.17 -4.30 -18.70
N ALA A 368 -7.30 -4.57 -18.02
CA ALA A 368 -8.40 -5.52 -18.32
C ALA A 368 -8.73 -5.85 -19.79
N TYR A 369 -8.45 -4.96 -20.76
CA TYR A 369 -8.85 -5.17 -22.16
C TYR A 369 -7.93 -6.11 -22.95
N LEU A 370 -6.68 -6.32 -22.52
CA LEU A 370 -5.70 -7.15 -23.26
C LEU A 370 -4.91 -8.13 -22.40
N ASP A 371 -5.21 -8.24 -21.10
CA ASP A 371 -4.40 -8.99 -20.11
C ASP A 371 -4.04 -10.42 -20.53
N PHE A 372 -4.94 -11.11 -21.24
CA PHE A 372 -4.71 -12.48 -21.71
C PHE A 372 -3.58 -12.62 -22.76
N ILE A 373 -3.24 -11.53 -23.47
CA ILE A 373 -2.09 -11.45 -24.39
C ILE A 373 -0.97 -10.65 -23.75
N THR A 374 -1.27 -9.49 -23.16
CA THR A 374 -0.26 -8.54 -22.70
C THR A 374 0.52 -9.06 -21.50
N VAL A 375 -0.13 -9.68 -20.51
CA VAL A 375 0.56 -10.21 -19.32
C VAL A 375 1.56 -11.31 -19.67
N PRO A 376 1.19 -12.40 -20.38
CA PRO A 376 2.15 -13.45 -20.71
C PRO A 376 3.22 -12.95 -21.68
N THR A 377 2.85 -12.11 -22.65
CA THR A 377 3.81 -11.54 -23.61
C THR A 377 4.80 -10.61 -22.91
N ALA A 378 4.35 -9.73 -22.00
CA ALA A 378 5.22 -8.84 -21.24
C ALA A 378 6.18 -9.63 -20.33
N LYS A 379 5.68 -10.63 -19.59
CA LYS A 379 6.52 -11.50 -18.75
C LYS A 379 7.55 -12.27 -19.59
N LEU A 380 7.16 -12.77 -20.76
CA LEU A 380 8.07 -13.47 -21.70
C LEU A 380 9.12 -12.51 -22.29
N LEU A 381 8.70 -11.33 -22.74
CA LEU A 381 9.60 -10.31 -23.28
C LEU A 381 10.61 -9.86 -22.23
N LEU A 382 10.15 -9.59 -21.00
CA LEU A 382 11.02 -9.19 -19.89
C LEU A 382 12.02 -10.30 -19.55
N ARG A 383 11.56 -11.55 -19.42
CA ARG A 383 12.45 -12.69 -19.18
C ARG A 383 13.48 -12.86 -20.29
N THR A 384 13.08 -12.69 -21.55
CA THR A 384 13.98 -12.81 -22.70
C THR A 384 14.99 -11.65 -22.73
N LEU A 385 14.54 -10.43 -22.45
CA LEU A 385 15.40 -9.25 -22.39
C LEU A 385 16.47 -9.40 -21.31
N ASN A 386 16.07 -9.78 -20.09
CA ASN A 386 16.99 -9.99 -18.98
C ASN A 386 17.95 -11.14 -19.27
N PHE A 387 17.47 -12.23 -19.89
CA PHE A 387 18.35 -13.33 -20.33
C PHE A 387 19.42 -12.84 -21.31
N ILE A 388 19.06 -12.04 -22.32
CA ILE A 388 20.02 -11.48 -23.27
C ILE A 388 21.00 -10.54 -22.55
N HIS A 389 20.50 -9.71 -21.64
CA HIS A 389 21.34 -8.80 -20.86
C HIS A 389 22.39 -9.56 -20.03
N ASP A 390 21.95 -10.58 -19.30
CA ASP A 390 22.79 -11.26 -18.31
C ASP A 390 23.73 -12.30 -18.95
N HIS A 391 23.36 -12.89 -20.09
CA HIS A 391 24.10 -14.02 -20.69
C HIS A 391 24.71 -13.72 -22.06
N VAL A 392 24.28 -12.67 -22.75
CA VAL A 392 24.73 -12.38 -24.13
C VAL A 392 25.46 -11.03 -24.21
N VAL A 393 24.86 -9.95 -23.73
CA VAL A 393 25.46 -8.60 -23.74
C VAL A 393 25.05 -7.82 -22.49
N ALA A 394 26.03 -7.41 -21.68
CA ALA A 394 25.85 -6.59 -20.47
C ALA A 394 25.50 -5.11 -20.77
N SER A 395 24.51 -4.89 -21.62
CA SER A 395 23.96 -3.57 -21.96
C SER A 395 22.52 -3.71 -22.44
N TYR A 396 21.60 -3.10 -21.71
CA TYR A 396 20.17 -3.13 -22.07
C TYR A 396 19.90 -2.54 -23.45
N GLY A 397 20.67 -1.55 -23.91
CA GLY A 397 20.52 -0.99 -25.26
C GLY A 397 20.76 -2.03 -26.36
N PHE A 398 21.82 -2.83 -26.22
CA PHE A 398 22.10 -3.93 -27.15
C PHE A 398 21.12 -5.09 -26.97
N ALA A 399 20.71 -5.40 -25.75
CA ALA A 399 19.73 -6.44 -25.48
C ALA A 399 18.38 -6.12 -26.14
N ILE A 400 17.92 -4.86 -26.09
CA ILE A 400 16.72 -4.40 -26.78
C ILE A 400 16.88 -4.52 -28.29
N MET A 401 18.03 -4.11 -28.85
CA MET A 401 18.28 -4.27 -30.29
C MET A 401 18.18 -5.74 -30.71
N LEU A 402 18.84 -6.66 -29.99
CA LEU A 402 18.77 -8.10 -30.26
C LEU A 402 17.36 -8.66 -30.13
N LEU A 403 16.64 -8.30 -29.06
CA LEU A 403 15.26 -8.71 -28.85
C LEU A 403 14.36 -8.23 -30.00
N THR A 404 14.54 -7.00 -30.48
CA THR A 404 13.77 -6.47 -31.61
C THR A 404 14.06 -7.21 -32.92
N PHE A 405 15.30 -7.67 -33.14
CA PHE A 405 15.62 -8.55 -34.26
C PHE A 405 14.95 -9.92 -34.12
N MET A 406 14.98 -10.54 -32.93
CA MET A 406 14.34 -11.84 -32.69
C MET A 406 12.83 -11.83 -32.89
N ILE A 407 12.15 -10.74 -32.52
CA ILE A 407 10.68 -10.63 -32.69
C ILE A 407 10.28 -10.39 -34.15
N LYS A 408 11.15 -9.76 -34.94
CA LYS A 408 10.86 -9.41 -36.34
C LYS A 408 11.08 -10.55 -37.33
N VAL A 409 11.94 -11.50 -37.00
CA VAL A 409 12.19 -12.73 -37.77
C VAL A 409 11.05 -13.71 -37.53
#